data_AF-A0A969IFK4-F1
#
_entry.id   AF-A0A969IFK4-F1
#
_cell.length_a   1.000
_cell.length_b   1.000
_cell.length_c   1.000
_cell.angle_alpha   90.00
_cell.angle_beta   90.00
_cell.angle_gamma   90.00
#
_symmetry.space_group_name_H-M   'P 1'
#
loop_
_entity.id
_entity.type
_entity.pdbx_description
1 polymer ?
#
loop_
_entity_poly.entity_id
_entity_poly.type
_entity_poly.pdbx_seq_one_letter_code
_entity_poly.pdbx_strand_id
1 'polypeptide(L)'
;MKLNRLTNLDRLPARYRPELLSYFLKKTIGLYPGGTEPDINEYYRTLINSNGRYITETGTDFLSAFQFNNKRFVASLRKWPTSDFNVFKEIFETEMYKPLIDLILKHTPDRVSGRKLTILDAGPMWVSSPYILTCIFPEVKPWR
;
A
#
# COMPACT_ATOMS: atom_id res chain seq x y z
N MET A 1 -21.61 4.54 6.71
CA MET A 1 -20.52 4.32 5.73
C MET A 1 -19.85 5.66 5.43
N LYS A 2 -18.52 5.80 5.49
CA LYS A 2 -17.87 7.09 5.18
C LYS A 2 -18.09 7.41 3.69
N LEU A 3 -18.62 8.60 3.36
CA LEU A 3 -18.97 9.02 1.99
C LEU A 3 -17.81 8.82 0.99
N ASN A 4 -16.57 9.03 1.46
CA ASN A 4 -15.34 8.82 0.69
C ASN A 4 -15.15 7.39 0.15
N ARG A 5 -15.81 6.37 0.72
CA ARG A 5 -15.71 4.97 0.25
C ARG A 5 -16.62 4.66 -0.94
N LEU A 6 -17.61 5.49 -1.24
CA LEU A 6 -18.45 5.30 -2.43
C LEU A 6 -17.93 6.10 -3.62
N THR A 7 -17.35 7.26 -3.36
CA THR A 7 -16.84 8.16 -4.40
C THR A 7 -15.53 7.68 -5.04
N ASN A 8 -14.90 6.64 -4.49
CA ASN A 8 -13.62 6.09 -4.96
C ASN A 8 -13.76 4.67 -5.55
N LEU A 9 -14.96 4.25 -5.97
CA LEU A 9 -15.18 2.90 -6.53
C LEU A 9 -14.45 2.66 -7.87
N ASP A 10 -14.05 3.75 -8.54
CA ASP A 10 -13.25 3.74 -9.77
C ASP A 10 -11.84 3.17 -9.57
N ARG A 11 -11.30 3.23 -8.34
CA ARG A 11 -9.98 2.68 -8.00
C ARG A 11 -9.89 1.16 -8.09
N LEU A 12 -11.03 0.49 -8.03
CA LEU A 12 -11.17 -0.97 -8.10
C LEU A 12 -11.71 -1.38 -9.48
N PRO A 13 -11.24 -2.49 -10.08
CA PRO A 13 -11.75 -2.92 -11.37
C PRO A 13 -13.22 -3.34 -11.26
N ALA A 14 -13.97 -3.14 -12.34
CA ALA A 14 -15.42 -3.28 -12.35
C ALA A 14 -15.92 -4.65 -11.87
N ARG A 15 -15.16 -5.72 -12.13
CA ARG A 15 -15.50 -7.09 -11.71
C ARG A 15 -15.65 -7.28 -10.20
N TYR A 16 -14.95 -6.49 -9.38
CA TYR A 16 -15.02 -6.59 -7.91
C TYR A 16 -15.98 -5.60 -7.27
N ARG A 17 -16.56 -4.68 -8.04
CA ARG A 17 -17.52 -3.70 -7.51
C ARG A 17 -18.78 -4.37 -6.96
N PRO A 18 -19.38 -5.41 -7.60
CA PRO A 18 -20.52 -6.12 -7.04
C PRO A 18 -20.22 -6.75 -5.68
N GLU A 19 -19.07 -7.42 -5.53
CA GLU A 19 -18.64 -8.04 -4.27
C GLU A 19 -18.45 -6.99 -3.17
N LEU A 20 -17.83 -5.85 -3.49
CA LEU A 20 -17.65 -4.76 -2.55
C LEU A 20 -18.99 -4.10 -2.15
N LEU A 21 -19.91 -3.92 -3.09
CA LEU A 21 -21.25 -3.40 -2.81
C LEU A 21 -22.04 -4.39 -1.92
N SER A 22 -21.95 -5.68 -2.21
CA SER A 22 -22.54 -6.74 -1.40
C SER A 22 -21.96 -6.73 0.03
N TYR A 23 -20.64 -6.60 0.18
CA TYR A 23 -19.99 -6.43 1.48
C TYR A 23 -20.60 -5.27 2.28
N PHE A 24 -20.74 -4.09 1.64
CA PHE A 24 -21.31 -2.91 2.30
C PHE A 24 -22.78 -3.08 2.65
N LEU A 25 -23.58 -3.66 1.75
CA LEU A 25 -24.99 -3.92 2.00
C LEU A 25 -25.16 -4.86 3.19
N LYS A 26 -24.49 -6.01 3.18
CA LYS A 26 -24.51 -7.00 4.27
C LYS A 26 -24.12 -6.36 5.60
N LYS A 27 -23.01 -5.61 5.63
CA LYS A 27 -22.59 -4.87 6.84
C LYS A 27 -23.63 -3.86 7.33
N THR A 28 -24.38 -3.22 6.42
CA THR A 28 -25.41 -2.24 6.77
C THR A 28 -26.63 -2.89 7.41
N ILE A 29 -27.03 -4.07 6.94
CA ILE A 29 -28.17 -4.83 7.47
C ILE A 29 -27.78 -5.84 8.56
N GLY A 30 -26.54 -5.81 9.06
CA GLY A 30 -26.06 -6.69 10.14
C GLY A 30 -25.74 -8.12 9.71
N LEU A 31 -25.74 -8.44 8.42
CA LEU A 31 -25.31 -9.74 7.90
C LEU A 31 -23.78 -9.85 7.83
N TYR A 32 -23.28 -11.07 8.05
CA TYR A 32 -21.85 -11.36 7.96
C TYR A 32 -21.41 -11.48 6.47
N PRO A 33 -20.40 -10.71 6.02
CA PRO A 33 -19.83 -10.91 4.69
C PRO A 33 -19.04 -12.22 4.61
N GLY A 34 -19.13 -12.92 3.48
CA GLY A 34 -18.50 -14.23 3.28
C GLY A 34 -17.73 -14.32 1.97
N GLY A 35 -17.02 -15.43 1.78
CA GLY A 35 -16.20 -15.65 0.59
C GLY A 35 -15.09 -14.59 0.47
N THR A 36 -14.92 -14.03 -0.73
CA THR A 36 -13.91 -13.02 -1.07
C THR A 36 -14.29 -11.60 -0.65
N GLU A 37 -15.51 -11.37 -0.16
CA GLU A 37 -16.01 -10.02 0.16
C GLU A 37 -15.11 -9.26 1.17
N PRO A 38 -14.64 -9.87 2.28
CA PRO A 38 -13.73 -9.19 3.21
C PRO A 38 -12.40 -8.81 2.57
N ASP A 39 -11.85 -9.72 1.77
CA ASP A 39 -10.55 -9.60 1.09
C ASP A 39 -10.57 -8.46 0.07
N ILE A 40 -11.63 -8.37 -0.73
CA ILE A 40 -11.83 -7.28 -1.68
C ILE A 40 -12.00 -5.95 -0.96
N ASN A 41 -12.78 -5.92 0.14
CA ASN A 41 -12.91 -4.69 0.93
C ASN A 41 -11.59 -4.28 1.58
N GLU A 42 -10.75 -5.23 2.00
CA GLU A 42 -9.42 -4.94 2.52
C GLU A 42 -8.51 -4.35 1.46
N TYR A 43 -8.42 -4.98 0.29
CA TYR A 43 -7.66 -4.43 -0.84
C TYR A 43 -8.18 -3.05 -1.24
N TYR A 44 -9.50 -2.86 -1.30
CA TYR A 44 -10.12 -1.58 -1.59
C TYR A 44 -9.74 -0.49 -0.58
N ARG A 45 -9.74 -0.82 0.71
CA ARG A 45 -9.30 0.10 1.76
C ARG A 45 -7.84 0.48 1.60
N THR A 46 -6.98 -0.50 1.29
CA THR A 46 -5.56 -0.27 1.02
C THR A 46 -5.40 0.74 -0.12
N LEU A 47 -6.12 0.57 -1.24
CA LEU A 47 -6.10 1.52 -2.35
C LEU A 47 -6.57 2.94 -1.96
N ILE A 48 -7.64 3.08 -1.17
CA ILE A 48 -8.09 4.41 -0.74
C ILE A 48 -7.04 5.08 0.16
N ASN A 49 -6.58 4.36 1.18
CA ASN A 49 -5.72 4.91 2.23
C ASN A 49 -4.35 5.34 1.69
N SER A 50 -3.85 4.66 0.66
CA SER A 50 -2.55 4.94 0.02
C SER A 50 -2.68 5.76 -1.27
N ASN A 51 -3.85 6.35 -1.52
CA ASN A 51 -4.20 6.99 -2.80
C ASN A 51 -3.86 6.13 -4.03
N GLY A 52 -3.92 4.81 -3.89
CA GLY A 52 -3.59 3.85 -4.92
C GLY A 52 -4.69 3.64 -5.96
N ARG A 53 -4.30 2.97 -7.05
CA ARG A 53 -5.15 2.53 -8.16
C ARG A 53 -4.71 1.15 -8.63
N TYR A 54 -5.70 0.29 -8.88
CA TYR A 54 -5.48 -0.98 -9.57
C TYR A 54 -4.87 -0.74 -10.95
N ILE A 55 -3.91 -1.59 -11.34
CA ILE A 55 -3.34 -1.62 -12.70
C ILE A 55 -3.76 -2.91 -13.40
N THR A 56 -3.35 -4.05 -12.83
CA THR A 56 -3.62 -5.39 -13.36
C THR A 56 -3.55 -6.39 -12.21
N GLU A 57 -3.77 -7.67 -12.50
CA GLU A 57 -3.58 -8.76 -11.55
C GLU A 57 -3.18 -10.04 -12.27
N THR A 58 -2.60 -10.94 -11.50
CA THR A 58 -2.38 -12.34 -11.89
C THR A 58 -3.39 -13.22 -11.16
N GLY A 59 -3.28 -14.55 -11.33
CA GLY A 59 -4.06 -15.49 -10.53
C GLY A 59 -3.81 -15.33 -9.03
N THR A 60 -2.61 -14.92 -8.63
CA THR A 60 -2.18 -14.85 -7.23
C THR A 60 -1.99 -13.44 -6.69
N ASP A 61 -1.84 -12.40 -7.51
CA ASP A 61 -1.41 -11.08 -7.05
C ASP A 61 -2.23 -9.94 -7.64
N PHE A 62 -2.35 -8.84 -6.91
CA PHE A 62 -2.79 -7.54 -7.40
C PHE A 62 -1.59 -6.64 -7.67
N LEU A 63 -1.47 -6.14 -8.89
CA LEU A 63 -0.50 -5.09 -9.24
C LEU A 63 -1.19 -3.73 -9.17
N SER A 64 -0.68 -2.85 -8.31
CA SER A 64 -1.30 -1.54 -8.07
C SER A 64 -0.26 -0.43 -8.04
N ALA A 65 -0.65 0.75 -8.52
CA ALA A 65 0.08 1.98 -8.27
C ALA A 65 -0.37 2.53 -6.93
N PHE A 66 0.58 2.99 -6.13
CA PHE A 66 0.38 3.60 -4.82
C PHE A 66 1.06 4.96 -4.78
N GLN A 67 0.60 5.85 -3.90
CA GLN A 67 1.22 7.16 -3.71
C GLN A 67 1.56 7.40 -2.25
N PHE A 68 2.82 7.69 -1.98
CA PHE A 68 3.34 8.02 -0.65
C PHE A 68 4.32 9.18 -0.76
N ASN A 69 4.25 10.18 0.11
CA ASN A 69 5.11 11.37 0.07
C ASN A 69 5.25 12.01 -1.34
N ASN A 70 4.13 12.19 -2.04
CA ASN A 70 4.06 12.70 -3.42
C ASN A 70 4.80 11.87 -4.48
N LYS A 71 5.21 10.66 -4.13
CA LYS A 71 5.88 9.72 -5.02
C LYS A 71 4.96 8.56 -5.35
N ARG A 72 4.96 8.17 -6.63
CA ARG A 72 4.24 6.99 -7.09
C ARG A 72 5.17 5.79 -7.13
N PHE A 73 4.70 4.65 -6.66
CA PHE A 73 5.39 3.38 -6.80
C PHE A 73 4.40 2.30 -7.21
N VAL A 74 4.88 1.27 -7.88
CA VAL A 74 4.08 0.10 -8.24
C VAL A 74 4.49 -1.04 -7.32
N ALA A 75 3.52 -1.72 -6.73
CA ALA A 75 3.77 -2.92 -5.94
C ALA A 75 2.78 -4.03 -6.30
N SER A 76 3.30 -5.25 -6.28
CA SER A 76 2.51 -6.48 -6.35
C SER A 76 2.17 -6.90 -4.92
N LEU A 77 0.89 -7.08 -4.61
CA LEU A 77 0.42 -7.61 -3.33
C LEU A 77 -0.29 -8.93 -3.60
N ARG A 78 0.14 -10.01 -2.93
CA ARG A 78 -0.53 -11.31 -3.09
C ARG A 78 -2.00 -11.19 -2.66
N LYS A 79 -2.85 -11.95 -3.33
CA LYS A 79 -4.25 -12.20 -2.96
C LYS A 79 -4.28 -13.10 -1.73
N TRP A 80 -5.38 -13.04 -0.99
CA TRP A 80 -5.57 -13.89 0.18
C TRP A 80 -5.53 -15.39 -0.19
N PRO A 81 -5.04 -16.26 0.72
CA PRO A 81 -4.61 -15.96 2.09
C PRO A 81 -3.13 -15.52 2.20
N THR A 82 -2.87 -14.28 2.59
CA THR A 82 -1.50 -13.73 2.72
C THR A 82 -1.43 -12.61 3.75
N SER A 83 -0.24 -12.35 4.30
CA SER A 83 0.01 -11.24 5.23
C SER A 83 0.33 -9.91 4.54
N ASP A 84 0.48 -9.89 3.21
CA ASP A 84 0.98 -8.74 2.44
C ASP A 84 0.20 -7.44 2.73
N PHE A 85 -1.13 -7.52 2.84
CA PHE A 85 -1.95 -6.36 3.15
C PHE A 85 -1.76 -5.84 4.57
N ASN A 86 -1.54 -6.73 5.54
CA ASN A 86 -1.27 -6.33 6.91
C ASN A 86 0.08 -5.63 7.00
N VAL A 87 1.12 -6.23 6.40
CA VAL A 87 2.45 -5.62 6.46
C VAL A 87 2.50 -4.34 5.63
N PHE A 88 1.76 -4.24 4.51
CA PHE A 88 1.58 -2.96 3.81
C PHE A 88 1.02 -1.88 4.74
N LYS A 89 -0.04 -2.19 5.51
CA LYS A 89 -0.61 -1.23 6.47
C LYS A 89 0.38 -0.86 7.57
N GLU A 90 1.15 -1.82 8.10
CA GLU A 90 2.16 -1.52 9.11
C GLU A 90 3.23 -0.54 8.58
N ILE A 91 3.64 -0.73 7.33
CA ILE A 91 4.64 0.13 6.69
C ILE A 91 4.09 1.52 6.42
N PHE A 92 2.94 1.63 5.75
CA PHE A 92 2.44 2.89 5.20
C PHE A 92 1.40 3.60 6.06
N GLU A 93 0.63 2.88 6.88
CA GLU A 93 -0.41 3.48 7.73
C GLU A 93 0.05 3.68 9.18
N THR A 94 0.88 2.79 9.72
CA THR A 94 1.38 2.92 11.10
C THR A 94 2.79 3.48 11.21
N GLU A 95 3.40 3.88 10.08
CA GLU A 95 4.75 4.44 10.01
C GLU A 95 5.80 3.54 10.71
N MET A 96 5.69 2.21 10.61
CA MET A 96 6.52 1.25 11.37
C MET A 96 8.03 1.53 11.23
N TYR A 97 8.48 1.95 10.05
CA TYR A 97 9.89 2.24 9.80
C TYR A 97 10.36 3.62 10.26
N LYS A 98 9.47 4.50 10.71
CA LYS A 98 9.83 5.88 11.07
C LYS A 98 10.96 5.99 12.10
N PRO A 99 11.00 5.20 13.19
CA PRO A 99 12.15 5.24 14.11
C PRO A 99 13.48 4.88 13.44
N LEU A 100 13.47 3.93 12.50
CA LEU A 100 14.65 3.56 11.72
C LEU A 100 15.05 4.69 10.77
N ILE A 101 14.09 5.29 10.07
CA ILE A 101 14.33 6.44 9.20
C ILE A 101 14.97 7.56 10.02
N ASP A 102 14.37 7.96 11.14
CA ASP A 102 14.87 9.04 11.99
C ASP A 102 16.30 8.76 12.47
N LEU A 103 16.61 7.52 12.84
CA LEU A 103 17.96 7.10 13.21
C LEU A 103 18.95 7.25 12.04
N ILE A 104 18.58 6.80 10.84
CA ILE A 104 19.41 6.96 9.65
C ILE A 104 19.63 8.44 9.37
N LEU A 105 18.58 9.26 9.36
CA LEU A 105 18.69 10.69 9.06
C LEU A 105 19.54 11.43 10.10
N LYS A 106 19.48 11.02 11.37
CA LYS A 106 20.31 11.55 12.46
C LYS A 106 21.79 11.25 12.29
N HIS A 107 22.14 10.04 11.83
CA HIS A 107 23.53 9.61 11.66
C HIS A 107 24.09 9.86 10.26
N THR A 108 23.24 10.21 9.30
CA THR A 108 23.62 10.58 7.92
C THR A 108 22.98 11.91 7.50
N PRO A 109 23.30 13.03 8.20
CA PRO A 109 22.76 14.34 7.85
C PRO A 109 23.27 14.80 6.47
N ASP A 110 24.52 14.48 6.13
CA ASP A 110 25.18 14.87 4.89
C ASP A 110 24.89 13.91 3.71
N ARG A 111 23.77 13.18 3.76
CA ARG A 111 23.36 12.23 2.70
C ARG A 111 23.23 12.85 1.30
N VAL A 112 23.23 14.19 1.22
CA VAL A 112 23.21 14.98 -0.02
C VAL A 112 24.62 15.40 -0.49
N SER A 113 25.65 15.34 0.38
CA SER A 113 27.00 15.89 0.11
C SER A 113 27.90 14.99 -0.76
N GLY A 114 27.32 14.16 -1.64
CA GLY A 114 28.06 13.30 -2.57
C GLY A 114 28.67 12.02 -1.95
N ARG A 115 28.42 11.74 -0.66
CA ARG A 115 28.78 10.45 -0.05
C ARG A 115 27.77 9.37 -0.45
N LYS A 116 28.26 8.22 -0.91
CA LYS A 116 27.43 7.07 -1.28
C LYS A 116 26.90 6.39 -0.02
N LEU A 117 25.59 6.47 0.22
CA LEU A 117 24.91 5.64 1.23
C LEU A 117 24.50 4.32 0.59
N THR A 118 24.97 3.21 1.16
CA THR A 118 24.53 1.87 0.77
C THR A 118 23.64 1.33 1.88
N ILE A 119 22.39 0.99 1.55
CA ILE A 119 21.45 0.35 2.46
C ILE A 119 21.35 -1.11 2.08
N LEU A 120 21.65 -2.01 3.02
CA LEU A 120 21.45 -3.45 2.88
C LEU A 120 20.15 -3.81 3.60
N ASP A 121 19.10 -4.09 2.84
CA ASP A 121 17.83 -4.59 3.36
C ASP A 121 17.87 -6.13 3.31
N ALA A 122 17.97 -6.77 4.48
CA ALA A 122 18.06 -8.22 4.61
C ALA A 122 16.68 -8.81 4.92
N GLY A 123 16.08 -9.49 3.94
CA GLY A 123 14.67 -9.88 3.96
C GLY A 123 13.74 -8.74 3.53
N PRO A 124 14.04 -8.02 2.44
CA PRO A 124 13.18 -6.95 1.99
C PRO A 124 11.83 -7.56 1.62
N MET A 125 10.76 -7.00 2.16
CA MET A 125 9.51 -7.11 1.44
C MET A 125 9.55 -6.13 0.27
N TRP A 126 8.88 -6.47 -0.83
CA TRP A 126 8.84 -5.63 -2.05
C TRP A 126 8.36 -4.19 -1.83
N VAL A 127 7.78 -3.86 -0.68
CA VAL A 127 7.38 -2.49 -0.32
C VAL A 127 8.26 -1.79 0.74
N SER A 128 9.08 -2.50 1.52
CA SER A 128 9.87 -1.90 2.60
C SER A 128 10.99 -1.00 2.06
N SER A 129 11.78 -1.52 1.14
CA SER A 129 12.92 -0.77 0.58
C SER A 129 12.46 0.47 -0.22
N PRO A 130 11.43 0.38 -1.10
CA PRO A 130 10.87 1.57 -1.73
C PRO A 130 10.39 2.61 -0.72
N TYR A 131 9.69 2.21 0.34
CA TYR A 131 9.27 3.13 1.41
C TYR A 131 10.49 3.82 2.04
N ILE A 132 11.48 3.06 2.49
CA ILE A 132 12.68 3.57 3.16
C ILE A 132 13.42 4.57 2.25
N LEU A 133 13.62 4.22 0.99
CA LEU A 133 14.29 5.09 0.02
C LEU A 133 13.49 6.38 -0.24
N THR A 134 12.15 6.30 -0.34
CA THR A 134 11.31 7.49 -0.55
C THR A 134 11.36 8.45 0.63
N CYS A 135 11.56 7.95 1.84
CA CYS A 135 11.70 8.74 3.07
C CYS A 135 13.09 9.36 3.22
N ILE A 136 14.16 8.60 2.92
CA ILE A 136 15.54 9.08 3.09
C ILE A 136 15.94 10.05 1.97
N PHE A 137 15.50 9.76 0.74
CA PHE A 137 15.86 10.50 -0.47
C PHE A 137 14.61 11.04 -1.19
N PRO A 138 13.87 12.01 -0.60
CA PRO A 138 12.65 12.56 -1.19
C PRO A 138 12.84 13.17 -2.59
N GLU A 139 14.05 13.54 -2.96
CA GLU A 139 14.43 14.08 -4.28
C GLU A 139 14.56 13.00 -5.38
N VAL A 140 14.81 11.74 -5.02
CA VAL A 140 15.00 10.65 -5.99
C VAL A 140 13.63 10.22 -6.54
N LYS A 141 13.45 10.33 -7.86
CA LYS A 141 12.24 9.83 -8.52
C LYS A 141 12.17 8.31 -8.36
N PRO A 142 11.06 7.74 -7.87
CA PRO A 142 10.88 6.30 -7.89
C PRO A 142 10.88 5.81 -9.33
N TRP A 143 11.47 4.64 -9.50
CA TRP A 143 11.63 3.85 -10.71
C TRP A 143 10.46 4.03 -11.70
N ARG A 144 10.79 4.36 -12.96
CA ARG A 144 9.86 4.40 -14.10
C ARG A 144 9.52 2.99 -14.56
#